data_AF-A0A3D3XET0-F1
#
_entry.id   AF-A0A3D3XET0-F1
#
_cell.length_a   1.000
_cell.length_b   1.000
_cell.length_c   1.000
_cell.angle_alpha   90.00
_cell.angle_beta   90.00
_cell.angle_gamma   90.00
#
_symmetry.space_group_name_H-M   'P 1'
#
loop_
_entity.id
_entity.type
_entity.pdbx_description
1 polymer ?
#
loop_
_entity_poly.entity_id
_entity_poly.type
_entity_poly.pdbx_seq_one_letter_code
_entity_poly.pdbx_strand_id
1 'polypeptide(L)'
;MDKGIEQCMNNKTGFGKRDFFRLGVAFFFLVGIMLFAAVILPKGSAISFELMIAAVIGGYMAMNIGANDVANNVGPAVGSRALTMTGAIIIAAIFEAGGALIAGGGVVSTIKKGIIDPSLIPSADVFIWLMMAALLAGAIWLNMAT
;
A
#
# COMPACT_ATOMS: atom_id res chain seq x y z
N MET A 1 34.56 -23.73 -7.05
CA MET A 1 33.36 -22.85 -7.08
C MET A 1 32.16 -23.74 -6.77
N ASP A 2 31.42 -23.42 -5.70
CA ASP A 2 30.42 -24.31 -5.10
C ASP A 2 29.16 -24.43 -5.98
N LYS A 3 28.78 -25.67 -6.33
CA LYS A 3 27.58 -26.00 -7.11
C LYS A 3 26.29 -25.48 -6.43
N GLY A 4 26.31 -25.29 -5.12
CA GLY A 4 25.19 -24.70 -4.37
C GLY A 4 24.91 -23.23 -4.73
N ILE A 5 25.95 -22.44 -5.03
CA ILE A 5 25.80 -21.04 -5.43
C ILE A 5 25.28 -20.95 -6.88
N GLU A 6 25.79 -21.81 -7.75
CA GLU A 6 25.36 -21.92 -9.14
C GLU A 6 23.87 -22.32 -9.24
N GLN A 7 23.41 -23.22 -8.38
CA GLN A 7 22.01 -23.65 -8.34
C GLN A 7 21.07 -22.58 -7.74
N CYS A 8 21.55 -21.77 -6.79
CA CYS A 8 20.80 -20.62 -6.25
C CYS A 8 20.69 -19.46 -7.26
N MET A 9 21.74 -19.27 -8.08
CA MET A 9 21.75 -18.33 -9.21
C MET A 9 20.81 -18.79 -10.33
N ASN A 10 20.81 -20.08 -10.65
CA ASN A 10 20.01 -20.63 -11.76
C ASN A 10 18.51 -20.77 -11.44
N ASN A 11 18.12 -20.75 -10.16
CA ASN A 11 16.71 -20.82 -9.73
C ASN A 11 16.02 -19.44 -9.65
N LYS A 12 16.74 -18.33 -9.90
CA LYS A 12 16.20 -16.97 -9.86
C LYS A 12 15.94 -16.34 -11.24
N THR A 13 16.15 -17.09 -12.33
CA THR A 13 16.15 -16.54 -13.71
C THR A 13 14.82 -16.68 -14.46
N GLY A 14 13.77 -17.20 -13.83
CA GLY A 14 12.44 -17.31 -14.45
C GLY A 14 11.43 -16.42 -13.75
N PHE A 15 10.96 -15.36 -14.42
CA PHE A 15 9.72 -14.69 -14.03
C PHE A 15 8.58 -15.73 -14.07
N GLY A 16 8.20 -16.24 -12.91
CA GLY A 16 7.37 -17.43 -12.80
C GLY A 16 5.89 -17.11 -12.95
N LYS A 17 5.07 -18.13 -13.26
CA LYS A 17 3.59 -18.01 -13.25
C LYS A 17 3.05 -17.41 -11.94
N ARG A 18 3.74 -17.64 -10.82
CA ARG A 18 3.43 -17.07 -9.50
C ARG A 18 3.69 -15.57 -9.42
N ASP A 19 4.78 -15.08 -10.02
CA ASP A 19 5.09 -13.65 -10.04
C ASP A 19 4.14 -12.88 -10.96
N PHE A 20 3.80 -13.47 -12.11
CA PHE A 20 2.78 -12.94 -13.00
C PHE A 20 1.40 -12.88 -12.31
N PHE A 21 1.02 -13.90 -11.55
CA PHE A 21 -0.23 -13.90 -10.79
C PHE A 21 -0.26 -12.80 -9.71
N ARG A 22 0.83 -12.64 -8.95
CA ARG A 22 0.96 -11.59 -7.92
C ARG A 22 0.83 -10.19 -8.52
N LEU A 23 1.51 -9.95 -9.64
CA LEU A 23 1.42 -8.67 -10.36
C LEU A 23 0.02 -8.44 -10.94
N GLY A 24 -0.63 -9.49 -11.44
CA GLY A 24 -2.02 -9.43 -11.89
C GLY A 24 -2.96 -8.98 -10.77
N VAL A 25 -2.89 -9.61 -9.60
CA VAL A 25 -3.72 -9.24 -8.44
C VAL A 25 -3.47 -7.79 -8.02
N ALA A 26 -2.21 -7.36 -7.93
CA ALA A 26 -1.87 -5.98 -7.58
C ALA A 26 -2.41 -4.97 -8.62
N PHE A 27 -2.29 -5.29 -9.90
CA PHE A 27 -2.83 -4.46 -10.98
C PHE A 27 -4.36 -4.33 -10.88
N PHE A 28 -5.08 -5.45 -10.73
CA PHE A 28 -6.54 -5.42 -10.59
C PHE A 28 -7.00 -4.69 -9.34
N PHE A 29 -6.25 -4.78 -8.24
CA PHE A 29 -6.52 -4.00 -7.03
C PHE A 29 -6.42 -2.50 -7.28
N LEU A 30 -5.34 -2.04 -7.94
CA LEU A 30 -5.16 -0.63 -8.29
C LEU A 30 -6.23 -0.13 -9.27
N VAL A 31 -6.58 -0.94 -10.28
CA VAL A 31 -7.70 -0.63 -11.19
C VAL A 31 -9.02 -0.54 -10.42
N GLY A 32 -9.25 -1.43 -9.46
CA GLY A 32 -10.42 -1.40 -8.58
C GLY A 32 -10.51 -0.08 -7.79
N ILE A 33 -9.39 0.39 -7.23
CA ILE A 33 -9.32 1.68 -6.54
C ILE A 33 -9.61 2.83 -7.50
N MET A 34 -9.03 2.81 -8.70
CA MET A 34 -9.28 3.84 -9.72
C MET A 34 -10.76 3.90 -10.09
N LEU A 35 -11.40 2.76 -10.34
CA LEU A 35 -12.82 2.69 -10.67
C LEU A 35 -13.71 3.15 -9.52
N PHE A 36 -13.37 2.74 -8.29
CA PHE A 36 -14.08 3.18 -7.09
C PHE A 36 -13.98 4.69 -6.89
N ALA A 37 -12.78 5.26 -7.02
CA ALA A 37 -12.55 6.70 -6.96
C ALA A 37 -13.32 7.44 -8.06
N ALA A 38 -13.36 6.91 -9.28
CA ALA A 38 -14.09 7.50 -10.41
C ALA A 38 -15.62 7.57 -10.21
N VAL A 39 -16.18 6.74 -9.31
CA VAL A 39 -17.61 6.75 -8.97
C VAL A 39 -17.92 7.73 -7.82
N ILE A 40 -17.00 7.88 -6.87
CA ILE A 40 -17.22 8.69 -5.65
C ILE A 40 -16.83 10.16 -5.85
N LEU A 41 -15.78 10.41 -6.63
CA LEU A 41 -15.26 11.77 -6.82
C LEU A 41 -16.20 12.58 -7.73
N PRO A 42 -16.54 13.84 -7.37
CA PRO A 42 -17.31 14.72 -8.23
C PRO A 42 -16.68 14.86 -9.61
N LYS A 43 -17.47 14.84 -10.69
CA LYS A 43 -16.94 14.99 -12.06
C LYS A 43 -17.01 16.47 -12.47
N GLY A 44 -15.93 17.00 -13.04
CA GLY A 44 -15.93 18.31 -13.74
C GLY A 44 -15.04 19.42 -13.18
N SER A 45 -14.28 19.20 -12.11
CA SER A 45 -13.23 20.13 -11.65
C SER A 45 -11.83 19.59 -11.97
N ALA A 46 -10.83 20.47 -12.05
CA ALA A 46 -9.43 20.08 -12.19
C ALA A 46 -9.05 19.11 -11.06
N ILE A 47 -9.34 19.51 -9.81
CA ILE A 47 -9.11 18.79 -8.54
C ILE A 47 -9.47 17.29 -8.59
N SER A 48 -10.52 16.91 -9.30
CA SER A 48 -10.96 15.52 -9.38
C SER A 48 -9.93 14.58 -10.03
N PHE A 49 -9.09 15.12 -10.93
CA PHE A 49 -8.03 14.34 -11.57
C PHE A 49 -6.87 14.07 -10.62
N GLU A 50 -6.42 15.07 -9.85
CA GLU A 50 -5.37 14.92 -8.85
C GLU A 50 -5.80 13.95 -7.75
N LEU A 51 -7.05 14.03 -7.29
CA LEU A 51 -7.58 13.10 -6.28
C LEU A 51 -7.64 11.65 -6.78
N MET A 52 -7.88 11.44 -8.08
CA MET A 52 -7.85 10.10 -8.67
C MET A 52 -6.43 9.54 -8.71
N ILE A 53 -5.43 10.35 -9.07
CA ILE A 53 -4.02 9.97 -9.01
C ILE A 53 -3.61 9.67 -7.56
N ALA A 54 -3.98 10.54 -6.62
CA ALA A 54 -3.72 10.36 -5.20
C ALA A 54 -4.31 9.05 -4.65
N ALA A 55 -5.53 8.69 -5.07
CA ALA A 55 -6.16 7.42 -4.68
C ALA A 55 -5.35 6.21 -5.16
N VAL A 56 -4.86 6.22 -6.41
CA VAL A 56 -4.04 5.12 -6.96
C VAL A 56 -2.70 5.01 -6.23
N ILE A 57 -2.02 6.14 -6.01
CA ILE A 57 -0.75 6.16 -5.25
C ILE A 57 -0.98 5.69 -3.80
N GLY A 58 -2.08 6.12 -3.17
CA GLY A 58 -2.48 5.69 -1.84
C GLY A 58 -2.79 4.19 -1.78
N GLY A 59 -3.44 3.65 -2.81
CA GLY A 59 -3.65 2.22 -2.97
C GLY A 59 -2.35 1.42 -3.06
N TYR A 60 -1.39 1.93 -3.84
CA TYR A 60 -0.06 1.34 -3.93
C TYR A 60 0.68 1.38 -2.60
N MET A 61 0.63 2.51 -1.89
CA MET A 61 1.19 2.65 -0.55
C MET A 61 0.55 1.68 0.44
N ALA A 62 -0.78 1.54 0.42
CA ALA A 62 -1.50 0.62 1.30
C ALA A 62 -1.07 -0.84 1.09
N MET A 63 -0.83 -1.26 -0.16
CA MET A 63 -0.27 -2.60 -0.43
C MET A 63 1.13 -2.78 0.17
N ASN A 64 2.00 -1.78 0.03
CA ASN A 64 3.37 -1.84 0.56
C ASN A 64 3.38 -1.88 2.09
N ILE A 65 2.60 -1.02 2.75
CA ILE A 65 2.43 -1.04 4.21
C ILE A 65 1.89 -2.39 4.64
N GLY A 66 0.79 -2.87 4.04
CA GLY A 66 0.18 -4.15 4.41
C GLY A 66 1.13 -5.33 4.25
N ALA A 67 1.96 -5.37 3.21
CA ALA A 67 2.97 -6.41 3.04
C ALA A 67 4.05 -6.38 4.13
N ASN A 68 4.52 -5.18 4.49
CA ASN A 68 5.53 -4.99 5.53
C ASN A 68 4.97 -5.34 6.93
N ASP A 69 3.79 -4.82 7.25
CA ASP A 69 3.13 -5.00 8.54
C ASP A 69 2.73 -6.45 8.78
N VAL A 70 2.18 -7.13 7.77
CA VAL A 70 1.86 -8.57 7.87
C VAL A 70 3.12 -9.37 8.19
N ALA A 71 4.26 -9.12 7.53
CA ALA A 71 5.50 -9.84 7.83
C ALA A 71 5.95 -9.64 9.29
N ASN A 72 5.82 -8.43 9.81
CA ASN A 72 6.19 -8.09 11.19
C ASN A 72 5.23 -8.69 12.22
N ASN A 73 3.92 -8.69 11.94
CA ASN A 73 2.87 -9.16 12.85
C ASN A 73 2.73 -10.69 12.84
N VAL A 74 2.85 -11.34 11.67
CA VAL A 74 2.65 -12.79 11.54
C VAL A 74 3.93 -13.60 11.66
N GLY A 75 5.10 -12.99 11.46
CA GLY A 75 6.41 -13.64 11.47
C GLY A 75 6.66 -14.49 12.72
N PRO A 76 6.51 -13.95 13.94
CA PRO A 76 6.69 -14.72 15.17
C PRO A 76 5.67 -15.86 15.35
N ALA A 77 4.40 -15.64 14.97
CA ALA A 77 3.33 -16.62 15.13
C ALA A 77 3.50 -17.82 14.18
N VAL A 78 3.92 -17.56 12.95
CA VAL A 78 4.21 -18.63 11.97
C VAL A 78 5.56 -19.27 12.26
N GLY A 79 6.58 -18.48 12.63
CA GLY A 79 7.93 -18.96 12.96
C GLY A 79 7.99 -19.86 14.20
N SER A 80 7.13 -19.61 15.20
CA SER A 80 6.95 -20.47 16.37
C SER A 80 6.09 -21.71 16.13
N ARG A 81 5.54 -21.87 14.91
CA ARG A 81 4.57 -22.92 14.53
C ARG A 81 3.25 -22.86 15.30
N ALA A 82 2.92 -21.72 15.90
CA ALA A 82 1.63 -21.52 16.54
C ALA A 82 0.49 -21.40 15.51
N LEU A 83 0.79 -20.82 14.34
CA LEU A 83 -0.15 -20.68 13.23
C LEU A 83 0.46 -21.12 11.90
N THR A 84 -0.39 -21.57 10.97
CA THR A 84 0.00 -21.78 9.58
C THR A 84 0.07 -20.44 8.85
N MET A 85 0.88 -20.36 7.78
CA MET A 85 1.00 -19.14 6.97
C MET A 85 -0.36 -18.67 6.43
N THR A 86 -1.17 -19.60 5.92
CA THR A 86 -2.52 -19.28 5.41
C THR A 86 -3.44 -18.77 6.52
N GLY A 87 -3.45 -19.41 7.69
CA GLY A 87 -4.27 -18.97 8.82
C GLY A 87 -3.87 -17.57 9.30
N ALA A 88 -2.57 -17.31 9.40
CA ALA A 88 -2.07 -16.02 9.84
C ALA A 88 -2.40 -14.89 8.85
N ILE A 89 -2.30 -15.13 7.53
CA ILE A 89 -2.68 -14.14 6.51
C ILE A 89 -4.18 -13.82 6.57
N ILE A 90 -5.06 -14.81 6.77
CA ILE A 90 -6.50 -14.58 6.86
C ILE A 90 -6.85 -13.71 8.08
N ILE A 91 -6.27 -14.03 9.24
CA ILE A 91 -6.46 -13.26 10.46
C ILE A 91 -5.96 -11.82 10.25
N ALA A 92 -4.74 -11.66 9.74
CA ALA A 92 -4.17 -10.34 9.47
C ALA A 92 -5.06 -9.54 8.51
N ALA A 93 -5.52 -10.13 7.41
CA ALA A 93 -6.40 -9.44 6.46
C ALA A 93 -7.68 -8.90 7.10
N ILE A 94 -8.33 -9.68 7.99
CA ILE A 94 -9.56 -9.26 8.67
C ILE A 94 -9.29 -8.12 9.66
N PHE A 95 -8.27 -8.27 10.51
CA PHE A 95 -8.00 -7.31 11.57
C PHE A 95 -7.33 -6.02 11.07
N GLU A 96 -6.43 -6.10 10.08
CA GLU A 96 -5.82 -4.92 9.46
C GLU A 96 -6.86 -4.11 8.67
N ALA A 97 -7.68 -4.76 7.84
CA ALA A 97 -8.74 -4.08 7.10
C ALA A 97 -9.83 -3.55 8.05
N GLY A 98 -10.22 -4.32 9.06
CA GLY A 98 -11.19 -3.90 10.07
C GLY A 98 -10.70 -2.70 10.88
N GLY A 99 -9.43 -2.70 11.30
CA GLY A 99 -8.80 -1.57 11.99
C GLY A 99 -8.76 -0.31 11.12
N ALA A 100 -8.38 -0.45 9.85
CA ALA A 100 -8.38 0.65 8.90
C ALA A 100 -9.78 1.27 8.72
N LEU A 101 -10.84 0.45 8.64
CA LEU A 101 -12.22 0.92 8.48
C LEU A 101 -12.80 1.56 9.75
N ILE A 102 -12.55 0.96 10.92
CA ILE A 102 -13.17 1.39 12.19
C ILE A 102 -12.41 2.57 12.81
N ALA A 103 -11.08 2.51 12.80
CA ALA A 103 -10.22 3.47 13.52
C ALA A 103 -9.41 4.40 12.60
N GLY A 104 -9.32 4.10 11.30
CA GLY A 104 -8.47 4.85 10.37
C GLY A 104 -8.81 6.34 10.25
N GLY A 105 -10.09 6.71 10.34
CA GLY A 105 -10.52 8.12 10.25
C GLY A 105 -9.91 9.02 11.35
N GLY A 106 -9.80 8.50 12.57
CA GLY A 106 -9.15 9.20 13.68
C GLY A 106 -7.66 9.38 13.45
N VAL A 107 -6.96 8.33 13.00
CA VAL A 107 -5.53 8.35 12.68
C VAL A 107 -5.22 9.35 11.58
N VAL A 108 -5.97 9.32 10.46
CA VAL A 108 -5.80 10.26 9.34
C VAL A 108 -6.05 11.70 9.79
N SER A 109 -7.04 11.93 10.67
CA SER A 109 -7.30 13.26 11.21
C SER A 109 -6.14 13.77 12.08
N THR A 110 -5.49 12.92 12.85
CA THR A 110 -4.34 13.30 13.69
C THR A 110 -3.11 13.58 12.83
N ILE A 111 -2.81 12.72 11.85
CA ILE A 111 -1.68 12.90 10.94
C ILE A 111 -1.80 14.21 10.16
N LYS A 112 -2.97 14.48 9.56
CA LYS A 112 -3.14 15.69 8.75
C LYS A 112 -3.08 17.00 9.56
N LYS A 113 -3.50 16.98 10.83
CA LYS A 113 -3.51 18.17 11.70
C LYS A 113 -2.18 18.40 12.41
N GLY A 114 -1.44 17.34 12.72
CA GLY A 114 -0.20 17.42 13.51
C GLY A 114 1.05 17.72 12.69
N ILE A 115 1.00 17.56 11.37
CA ILE A 115 2.18 17.71 10.50
C ILE A 115 2.12 18.99 9.66
N ILE A 116 0.92 19.36 9.15
CA ILE A 116 0.78 20.46 8.19
C ILE A 116 -0.39 21.35 8.63
N ASP A 117 -0.11 22.63 8.87
CA ASP A 117 -1.13 23.63 9.15
C ASP A 117 -1.76 24.13 7.82
N PRO A 118 -3.04 23.81 7.54
CA PRO A 118 -3.68 24.23 6.28
C PRO A 118 -3.81 25.74 6.14
N SER A 119 -3.78 26.50 7.25
CA SER A 119 -3.91 27.96 7.22
C SER A 119 -2.69 28.66 6.62
N LEU A 120 -1.54 27.97 6.59
CA LEU A 120 -0.30 28.45 6.00
C LEU A 120 -0.20 28.15 4.50
N ILE A 121 -1.14 27.39 3.94
CA ILE A 121 -1.10 26.93 2.55
C ILE A 121 -1.98 27.84 1.68
N PRO A 122 -1.44 28.49 0.63
CA PRO A 122 -2.14 29.55 -0.10
C PRO A 122 -3.39 29.12 -0.86
N SER A 123 -3.47 27.85 -1.27
CA SER A 123 -4.60 27.32 -2.03
C SER A 123 -4.77 25.82 -1.83
N ALA A 124 -5.99 25.34 -2.05
CA ALA A 124 -6.32 23.91 -1.98
C ALA A 124 -5.50 23.09 -2.97
N ASP A 125 -5.20 23.63 -4.16
CA ASP A 125 -4.38 22.96 -5.17
C ASP A 125 -2.95 22.70 -4.65
N VAL A 126 -2.32 23.72 -4.06
CA VAL A 126 -0.97 23.58 -3.47
C VAL A 126 -1.00 22.55 -2.33
N PHE A 127 -2.06 22.55 -1.52
CA PHE A 127 -2.23 21.55 -0.46
C PHE A 127 -2.31 20.13 -1.03
N ILE A 128 -3.10 19.91 -2.08
CA ILE A 128 -3.25 18.59 -2.72
C ILE A 128 -1.92 18.13 -3.31
N TRP A 129 -1.19 18.98 -4.04
CA TRP A 129 0.13 18.66 -4.57
C TRP A 129 1.13 18.28 -3.48
N LEU A 130 1.13 19.00 -2.37
CA LEU A 130 2.00 18.74 -1.23
C LEU A 130 1.67 17.39 -0.57
N MET A 131 0.38 17.09 -0.34
CA MET A 131 -0.04 15.78 0.18
C MET A 131 0.35 14.64 -0.77
N MET A 132 0.15 14.81 -2.08
CA MET A 132 0.51 13.80 -3.09
C MET A 132 2.02 13.53 -3.12
N ALA A 133 2.83 14.58 -3.02
CA ALA A 133 4.29 14.44 -2.98
C ALA A 133 4.74 13.65 -1.75
N ALA A 134 4.18 13.94 -0.56
CA ALA A 134 4.47 13.21 0.66
C ALA A 134 4.07 11.74 0.56
N LEU A 135 2.89 11.46 0.00
CA LEU A 135 2.38 10.10 -0.19
C LEU A 135 3.25 9.29 -1.16
N LEU A 136 3.64 9.88 -2.29
CA LEU A 136 4.50 9.24 -3.28
C LEU A 136 5.90 8.95 -2.72
N ALA A 137 6.49 9.91 -2.00
CA ALA A 137 7.79 9.73 -1.36
C ALA A 137 7.77 8.56 -0.36
N GLY A 138 6.73 8.48 0.48
CA GLY A 138 6.54 7.37 1.40
C GLY A 138 6.39 6.02 0.69
N ALA A 139 5.61 6.00 -0.40
CA ALA A 139 5.39 4.79 -1.19
C ALA A 139 6.67 4.24 -1.83
N ILE A 140 7.50 5.12 -2.38
CA ILE A 140 8.78 4.75 -2.97
C ILE A 140 9.73 4.23 -1.88
N TRP A 141 9.83 4.94 -0.75
CA TRP A 141 10.76 4.56 0.31
C TRP A 141 10.41 3.20 0.94
N LEU A 142 9.12 2.95 1.22
CA LEU A 142 8.68 1.63 1.71
C LEU A 142 8.87 0.52 0.69
N ASN A 143 8.63 0.80 -0.60
CA ASN A 143 8.87 -0.19 -1.64
C ASN A 143 10.35 -0.58 -1.73
N MET A 144 11.26 0.36 -1.53
CA MET A 144 12.68 0.07 -1.48
C MET A 144 13.10 -0.69 -0.23
N ALA A 145 12.40 -0.50 0.88
CA ALA A 145 12.70 -1.14 2.15
C ALA A 145 12.17 -2.58 2.28
N THR A 146 11.18 -2.95 1.45
CA THR A 146 10.45 -4.23 1.52
C THR A 146 10.93 -5.18 0.42
#